data_AF-A0A2A2JCB0-F1
#
_entry.id   AF-A0A2A2JCB0-F1
#
_cell.length_a   1.000
_cell.length_b   1.000
_cell.length_c   1.000
_cell.angle_alpha   90.00
_cell.angle_beta   90.00
_cell.angle_gamma   90.00
#
_symmetry.space_group_name_H-M   'P 1'
#
loop_
_entity.id
_entity.type
_entity.pdbx_description
1 polymer ?
#
loop_
_entity_poly.entity_id
_entity_poly.type
_entity_poly.pdbx_seq_one_letter_code
_entity_poly.pdbx_strand_id
1 'polypeptide(L)'
;MNDSGGRQDAAVLISAPLWFKDSDWIDERDRRHISVGQMSEMYKHFHAMYSETFFDTASNHRLCEDAIQALKSTHISGKPLFLHNYVMLLRETYSHAHYNIFDLLCDDRRTVRLRFWQHIVLIYRVVLHKSNKAWSSISGTAKACANKLTILLHFASLYSIYKDVAHSAFIAELTDEADRIACGTQENRTPSEREQIREYLEAIHMIYKLRHVQRRRSFLQRGDEDDVRERTRSAASEEVRCVLSLG
;
A
#
# COMPACT_ATOMS: atom_id res chain seq x y z
N MET A 1 -35.78 -43.69 6.52
CA MET A 1 -34.66 -43.18 5.70
C MET A 1 -34.97 -41.74 5.36
N ASN A 2 -34.42 -40.78 6.10
CA ASN A 2 -34.36 -39.39 5.68
C ASN A 2 -33.05 -38.83 6.21
N ASP A 3 -32.16 -38.64 5.26
CA ASP A 3 -30.79 -38.17 5.37
C ASP A 3 -30.85 -36.65 5.62
N SER A 4 -30.56 -36.22 6.84
CA SER A 4 -30.42 -34.81 7.19
C SER A 4 -28.94 -34.49 7.26
N GLY A 5 -28.35 -34.26 6.09
CA GLY A 5 -27.04 -33.68 5.93
C GLY A 5 -27.00 -32.29 6.55
N GLY A 6 -26.62 -32.21 7.82
CA GLY A 6 -26.21 -30.99 8.47
C GLY A 6 -24.94 -30.48 7.79
N ARG A 7 -25.08 -29.44 6.97
CA ARG A 7 -23.95 -28.59 6.58
C ARG A 7 -23.35 -28.06 7.87
N GLN A 8 -22.17 -28.59 8.22
CA GLN A 8 -21.28 -27.95 9.17
C GLN A 8 -20.88 -26.62 8.53
N ASP A 9 -21.47 -25.53 9.02
CA ASP A 9 -20.90 -24.21 8.88
C ASP A 9 -19.52 -24.26 9.53
N ALA A 10 -18.49 -24.54 8.72
CA ALA A 10 -17.10 -24.39 9.10
C ALA A 10 -16.83 -22.89 9.21
N ALA A 11 -17.31 -22.28 10.30
CA ALA A 11 -16.72 -21.08 10.84
C ALA A 11 -15.28 -21.46 11.21
N VAL A 12 -14.35 -21.26 10.28
CA VAL A 12 -12.92 -21.20 10.59
C VAL A 12 -12.76 -19.96 11.45
N LEU A 13 -13.02 -20.13 12.74
CA LEU A 13 -12.53 -19.24 13.79
C LEU A 13 -11.00 -19.32 13.68
N ILE A 14 -10.40 -18.39 12.96
CA ILE A 14 -8.96 -18.14 13.06
C ILE A 14 -8.76 -17.54 14.46
N SER A 15 -8.68 -18.43 15.44
CA SER A 15 -8.33 -18.14 16.82
C SER A 15 -7.11 -17.24 16.85
N ALA A 16 -7.06 -16.32 17.83
CA ALA A 16 -5.94 -15.44 18.10
C ALA A 16 -4.58 -16.12 17.88
N PRO A 17 -3.60 -15.40 17.34
CA PRO A 17 -2.85 -16.00 16.27
C PRO A 17 -1.64 -16.78 16.75
N LEU A 18 -1.40 -17.95 16.14
CA LEU A 18 -0.28 -18.88 16.40
C LEU A 18 1.14 -18.24 16.42
N TRP A 19 1.30 -16.98 16.02
CA TRP A 19 2.58 -16.29 15.95
C TRP A 19 2.92 -15.44 17.18
N PHE A 20 1.94 -15.00 17.97
CA PHE A 20 2.19 -14.30 19.23
C PHE A 20 2.29 -15.33 20.36
N LYS A 21 3.40 -15.31 21.08
CA LYS A 21 3.62 -16.16 22.24
C LYS A 21 3.27 -15.36 23.50
N ASP A 22 2.78 -16.06 24.53
CA ASP A 22 2.52 -15.45 25.84
C ASP A 22 3.79 -14.86 26.48
N SER A 23 4.95 -15.36 26.08
CA SER A 23 6.27 -14.87 26.51
C SER A 23 6.81 -13.68 25.70
N ASP A 24 6.11 -13.24 24.66
CA ASP A 24 6.55 -12.07 23.89
C ASP A 24 6.46 -10.81 24.75
N TRP A 25 7.54 -10.03 24.79
CA TRP A 25 7.55 -8.76 25.52
C TRP A 25 6.62 -7.73 24.86
N ILE A 26 5.86 -6.99 25.68
CA ILE A 26 4.94 -5.94 25.23
C ILE A 26 5.50 -4.58 25.66
N ASP A 27 5.58 -3.63 24.72
CA ASP A 27 6.03 -2.27 25.00
C ASP A 27 4.92 -1.38 25.58
N GLU A 28 5.29 -0.16 25.98
CA GLU A 28 4.38 0.84 26.55
C GLU A 28 3.25 1.28 25.60
N ARG A 29 3.30 0.89 24.32
CA ARG A 29 2.29 1.17 23.30
C ARG A 29 1.45 -0.08 22.97
N ASP A 30 1.49 -1.08 23.83
CA ASP A 30 0.79 -2.36 23.68
C ASP A 30 1.20 -3.13 22.40
N ARG A 31 2.48 -2.99 22.00
CA ARG A 31 3.03 -3.71 20.84
C ARG A 31 3.90 -4.86 21.28
N ARG A 32 3.67 -6.02 20.68
CA ARG A 32 4.42 -7.26 20.90
C ARG A 32 5.74 -7.25 20.14
N HIS A 33 6.80 -7.62 20.85
CA HIS A 33 8.13 -7.79 20.31
C HIS A 33 8.36 -9.23 19.89
N ILE A 34 8.16 -9.50 18.60
CA ILE A 34 8.35 -10.82 18.02
C ILE A 34 9.74 -10.98 17.38
N SER A 35 10.21 -12.22 17.29
CA SER A 35 11.44 -12.57 16.59
C SER A 35 11.32 -12.45 15.07
N VAL A 36 12.47 -12.46 14.37
CA VAL A 36 12.50 -12.50 12.89
C VAL A 36 11.84 -13.78 12.35
N GLY A 37 11.99 -14.90 13.07
CA GLY A 37 11.35 -16.17 12.73
C GLY A 37 9.82 -16.05 12.78
N GLN A 38 9.28 -15.53 13.89
CA GLN A 38 7.84 -15.29 14.03
C GLN A 38 7.28 -14.36 12.95
N MET A 39 7.98 -13.27 12.62
CA MET A 39 7.57 -12.38 11.52
C MET A 39 7.56 -13.09 10.16
N SER A 40 8.51 -14.00 9.93
CA SER A 40 8.59 -14.79 8.69
C SER A 40 7.42 -15.78 8.59
N GLU A 41 7.10 -16.47 9.67
CA GLU A 41 5.97 -17.41 9.72
C GLU A 41 4.63 -16.67 9.59
N MET A 42 4.47 -15.52 10.25
CA MET A 42 3.28 -14.68 10.08
C MET A 42 3.10 -14.24 8.63
N TYR A 43 4.15 -13.76 7.95
CA TYR A 43 4.08 -13.40 6.53
C TYR A 43 3.68 -14.60 5.66
N LYS A 44 4.35 -15.75 5.80
CA LYS A 44 4.05 -16.95 5.00
C LYS A 44 2.61 -17.42 5.18
N HIS A 45 2.11 -17.40 6.42
CA HIS A 45 0.75 -17.80 6.74
C HIS A 45 -0.27 -16.91 6.01
N PHE A 46 -0.19 -15.59 6.19
CA PHE A 46 -1.11 -14.67 5.53
C PHE A 46 -1.01 -14.73 4.01
N HIS A 47 0.20 -14.84 3.46
CA HIS A 47 0.43 -14.97 2.03
C HIS A 47 -0.29 -16.20 1.43
N ALA A 48 -0.17 -17.35 2.11
CA ALA A 48 -0.88 -18.57 1.72
C ALA A 48 -2.40 -18.38 1.79
N MET A 49 -2.91 -17.85 2.91
CA MET A 49 -4.33 -17.63 3.13
C MET A 49 -4.94 -16.61 2.15
N TYR A 50 -4.19 -15.59 1.74
CA TYR A 50 -4.65 -14.63 0.73
C TYR A 50 -4.85 -15.27 -0.64
N SER A 51 -4.01 -16.26 -0.98
CA SER A 51 -4.13 -17.01 -2.22
C SER A 51 -5.37 -17.92 -2.21
N GLU A 52 -5.67 -18.54 -1.07
CA GLU A 52 -6.83 -19.42 -0.90
C GLU A 52 -8.16 -18.65 -0.86
N THR A 53 -8.17 -17.50 -0.18
CA THR A 53 -9.39 -16.72 0.04
C THR A 53 -9.68 -15.69 -1.05
N PHE A 54 -8.86 -15.59 -2.10
CA PHE A 54 -8.93 -14.50 -3.09
C PHE A 54 -10.33 -14.29 -3.69
N PHE A 55 -11.06 -15.37 -3.98
CA PHE A 55 -12.41 -15.32 -4.55
C PHE A 55 -13.55 -15.34 -3.52
N ASP A 56 -13.24 -15.56 -2.24
CA ASP A 56 -14.20 -15.47 -1.13
C ASP A 56 -13.99 -14.15 -0.39
N THR A 57 -14.65 -13.09 -0.88
CA THR A 57 -14.53 -11.73 -0.34
C THR A 57 -14.82 -11.66 1.16
N ALA A 58 -15.77 -12.43 1.69
CA ALA A 58 -16.11 -12.38 3.11
C ALA A 58 -14.98 -12.93 3.99
N SER A 59 -14.39 -14.07 3.59
CA SER A 59 -13.25 -14.63 4.29
C SER A 59 -11.97 -13.81 4.08
N ASN A 60 -11.76 -13.28 2.87
CA ASN A 60 -10.63 -12.40 2.58
C ASN A 60 -10.70 -11.09 3.39
N HIS A 61 -11.90 -10.55 3.58
CA HIS A 61 -12.11 -9.35 4.39
C HIS A 61 -11.71 -9.58 5.85
N ARG A 62 -12.22 -10.65 6.47
CA ARG A 62 -11.82 -11.04 7.83
C ARG A 62 -10.32 -11.24 7.97
N LEU A 63 -9.71 -11.96 7.01
CA LEU A 63 -8.27 -12.17 6.97
C LEU A 63 -7.49 -10.84 6.87
N CYS A 64 -8.00 -9.86 6.13
CA CYS A 64 -7.41 -8.51 6.09
C CYS A 64 -7.52 -7.80 7.44
N GLU A 65 -8.66 -7.89 8.13
CA GLU A 65 -8.84 -7.29 9.45
C GLU A 65 -7.85 -7.88 10.47
N ASP A 66 -7.71 -9.21 10.47
CA ASP A 66 -6.76 -9.93 11.32
C ASP A 66 -5.32 -9.53 11.04
N ALA A 67 -4.93 -9.47 9.76
CA ALA A 67 -3.59 -9.05 9.35
C ALA A 67 -3.30 -7.58 9.71
N ILE A 68 -4.28 -6.70 9.52
CA ILE A 68 -4.17 -5.28 9.90
C ILE A 68 -3.97 -5.16 11.41
N GLN A 69 -4.71 -5.93 12.21
CA GLN A 69 -4.53 -5.96 13.66
C GLN A 69 -3.15 -6.48 14.03
N ALA A 70 -2.73 -7.61 13.47
CA ALA A 70 -1.42 -8.19 13.73
C ALA A 70 -0.27 -7.22 13.38
N LEU A 71 -0.38 -6.48 12.26
CA LEU A 71 0.58 -5.46 11.88
C LEU A 71 0.62 -4.29 12.89
N LYS A 72 -0.54 -3.84 13.39
CA LYS A 72 -0.65 -2.77 14.39
C LYS A 72 -0.09 -3.17 15.75
N SER A 73 -0.35 -4.41 16.17
CA SER A 73 0.09 -4.95 17.45
C SER A 73 1.54 -5.43 17.44
N THR A 74 2.24 -5.42 16.29
CA THR A 74 3.63 -5.86 16.19
C THR A 74 4.59 -4.67 16.25
N HIS A 75 5.58 -4.73 17.14
CA HIS A 75 6.67 -3.76 17.14
C HIS A 75 7.58 -3.94 15.91
N ILE A 76 7.82 -2.86 15.16
CA ILE A 76 8.69 -2.86 13.97
C ILE A 76 10.17 -2.91 14.38
N SER A 77 10.76 -4.11 14.28
CA SER A 77 12.18 -4.34 14.53
C SER A 77 13.06 -3.72 13.44
N GLY A 78 14.26 -3.25 13.82
CA GLY A 78 15.26 -2.74 12.87
C GLY A 78 16.11 -3.83 12.22
N LYS A 79 15.66 -5.08 12.19
CA LYS A 79 16.40 -6.18 11.56
C LYS A 79 16.04 -6.25 10.06
N PRO A 80 17.01 -6.36 9.13
CA PRO A 80 16.78 -6.36 7.68
C PRO A 80 15.65 -7.28 7.18
N LEU A 81 15.73 -8.57 7.53
CA LEU A 81 14.74 -9.57 7.10
C LEU A 81 13.36 -9.33 7.74
N PHE A 82 13.34 -8.82 8.98
CA PHE A 82 12.09 -8.45 9.64
C PHE A 82 11.39 -7.33 8.89
N LEU A 83 12.12 -6.25 8.56
CA LEU A 83 11.58 -5.11 7.83
C LEU A 83 11.03 -5.54 6.47
N HIS A 84 11.74 -6.42 5.76
CA HIS A 84 11.30 -6.95 4.48
C HIS A 84 9.96 -7.70 4.60
N ASN A 85 9.88 -8.72 5.45
CA ASN A 85 8.67 -9.52 5.63
C ASN A 85 7.51 -8.69 6.17
N TYR A 86 7.77 -7.74 7.07
CA TYR A 86 6.75 -6.83 7.59
C TYR A 86 6.17 -5.94 6.47
N VAL A 87 7.02 -5.39 5.61
CA VAL A 87 6.57 -4.53 4.49
C VAL A 87 5.88 -5.34 3.41
N MET A 88 6.31 -6.57 3.13
CA MET A 88 5.62 -7.47 2.20
C MET A 88 4.20 -7.79 2.69
N LEU A 89 4.06 -8.20 3.96
CA LEU A 89 2.76 -8.45 4.57
C LEU A 89 1.88 -7.19 4.52
N LEU A 90 2.42 -6.03 4.92
CA LEU A 90 1.73 -4.75 4.82
C LEU A 90 1.21 -4.51 3.40
N ARG A 91 2.07 -4.67 2.40
CA ARG A 91 1.72 -4.42 1.00
C ARG A 91 0.60 -5.33 0.54
N GLU A 92 0.68 -6.62 0.83
CA GLU A 92 -0.36 -7.59 0.45
C GLU A 92 -1.67 -7.28 1.16
N THR A 93 -1.65 -7.19 2.48
CA THR A 93 -2.83 -6.90 3.31
C THR A 93 -3.57 -5.65 2.84
N TYR A 94 -2.86 -4.53 2.63
CA TYR A 94 -3.51 -3.29 2.19
C TYR A 94 -3.92 -3.29 0.71
N SER A 95 -3.36 -4.17 -0.12
CA SER A 95 -3.84 -4.37 -1.49
C SER A 95 -5.16 -5.14 -1.50
N HIS A 96 -5.25 -6.22 -0.73
CA HIS A 96 -6.49 -6.99 -0.56
C HIS A 96 -7.58 -6.18 0.14
N ALA A 97 -7.24 -5.45 1.21
CA ALA A 97 -8.18 -4.58 1.91
C ALA A 97 -8.75 -3.50 0.97
N HIS A 98 -7.95 -2.98 0.03
CA HIS A 98 -8.45 -2.04 -0.98
C HIS A 98 -9.46 -2.70 -1.93
N TYR A 99 -9.19 -3.93 -2.39
CA TYR A 99 -10.08 -4.69 -3.26
C TYR A 99 -11.43 -4.94 -2.58
N ASN A 100 -11.40 -5.40 -1.32
CA ASN A 100 -12.60 -5.72 -0.55
C ASN A 100 -13.54 -4.51 -0.33
N ILE A 101 -13.02 -3.28 -0.33
CA ILE A 101 -13.85 -2.06 -0.17
C ILE A 101 -14.91 -1.94 -1.29
N PHE A 102 -14.61 -2.42 -2.50
CA PHE A 102 -15.53 -2.32 -3.63
C PHE A 102 -16.66 -3.34 -3.55
N ASP A 103 -16.34 -4.55 -3.09
CA ASP A 103 -17.29 -5.67 -3.01
C ASP A 103 -18.20 -5.59 -1.79
N LEU A 104 -17.76 -4.98 -0.69
CA LEU A 104 -18.53 -4.89 0.56
C LEU A 104 -19.60 -3.79 0.57
N LEU A 105 -19.83 -3.12 -0.57
CA LEU A 105 -20.83 -2.04 -0.72
C LEU A 105 -20.78 -0.97 0.39
N CYS A 106 -19.60 -0.67 0.95
CA CYS A 106 -19.49 0.38 1.95
C CYS A 106 -19.88 1.74 1.33
N ASP A 107 -20.74 2.52 1.97
CA ASP A 107 -21.10 3.86 1.49
C ASP A 107 -19.92 4.85 1.65
N ASP A 108 -19.07 4.65 2.65
CA ASP A 108 -18.00 5.58 3.04
C ASP A 108 -16.60 5.14 2.54
N ARG A 109 -16.53 4.58 1.32
CA ARG A 109 -15.30 3.98 0.73
C ARG A 109 -14.10 4.91 0.78
N ARG A 110 -14.34 6.21 0.52
CA ARG A 110 -13.28 7.22 0.52
C ARG A 110 -12.67 7.39 1.91
N THR A 111 -13.50 7.45 2.95
CA THR A 111 -13.05 7.59 4.34
C THR A 111 -12.31 6.36 4.81
N VAL A 112 -12.80 5.16 4.48
CA VAL A 112 -12.10 3.90 4.80
C VAL A 112 -10.72 3.87 4.12
N ARG A 113 -10.65 4.17 2.82
CA ARG A 113 -9.37 4.27 2.09
C ARG A 113 -8.44 5.30 2.70
N LEU A 114 -8.95 6.45 3.12
CA LEU A 114 -8.15 7.49 3.76
C LEU A 114 -7.56 7.00 5.08
N ARG A 115 -8.34 6.30 5.92
CA ARG A 115 -7.85 5.71 7.18
C ARG A 115 -6.76 4.68 6.94
N PHE A 116 -6.94 3.79 5.96
CA PHE A 116 -5.91 2.84 5.56
C PHE A 116 -4.65 3.54 5.07
N TRP A 117 -4.80 4.55 4.21
CA TRP A 117 -3.68 5.33 3.71
C TRP A 117 -2.90 6.05 4.83
N GLN A 118 -3.59 6.68 5.79
CA GLN A 118 -2.96 7.32 6.94
C GLN A 118 -2.11 6.32 7.74
N HIS A 119 -2.60 5.10 7.93
CA HIS A 119 -1.84 4.07 8.62
C HIS A 119 -0.61 3.61 7.82
N ILE A 120 -0.74 3.43 6.50
CA ILE A 120 0.40 3.11 5.61
C ILE A 120 1.48 4.19 5.72
N VAL A 121 1.11 5.47 5.71
CA VAL A 121 2.07 6.59 5.82
C VAL A 121 2.79 6.60 7.17
N LEU A 122 2.10 6.31 8.27
CA LEU A 122 2.71 6.18 9.60
C LEU A 122 3.77 5.06 9.61
N ILE A 123 3.41 3.89 9.07
CA ILE A 123 4.32 2.74 8.98
C ILE A 123 5.51 3.05 8.07
N TYR A 124 5.31 3.69 6.91
CA TYR A 124 6.38 4.12 6.01
C TYR A 124 7.45 4.93 6.73
N ARG A 125 7.06 5.92 7.53
CA ARG A 125 8.02 6.76 8.28
C ARG A 125 8.83 5.94 9.28
N VAL A 126 8.20 5.01 10.00
CA VAL A 126 8.88 4.14 10.97
C VAL A 126 9.84 3.19 10.25
N VAL A 127 9.38 2.54 9.18
CA VAL A 127 10.18 1.62 8.39
C VAL A 127 11.38 2.33 7.77
N LEU A 128 11.20 3.53 7.21
CA LEU A 128 12.29 4.30 6.61
C LEU A 128 13.34 4.70 7.65
N HIS A 129 12.91 5.14 8.83
CA HIS A 129 13.84 5.45 9.92
C HIS A 129 14.62 4.19 10.36
N LYS A 130 13.91 3.07 10.57
CA LYS A 130 14.51 1.81 10.99
C LYS A 130 15.43 1.23 9.92
N SER A 131 15.07 1.31 8.65
CA SER A 131 15.88 0.84 7.52
C SER A 131 17.18 1.63 7.41
N ASN A 132 17.10 2.96 7.52
CA ASN A 132 18.29 3.81 7.44
C ASN A 132 19.26 3.55 8.60
N LYS A 133 18.76 3.22 9.80
CA LYS A 133 19.59 2.77 10.93
C LYS A 133 20.13 1.35 10.75
N ALA A 134 19.29 0.40 10.32
CA ALA A 134 19.64 -1.01 10.18
C ALA A 134 20.78 -1.25 9.19
N TRP A 135 20.81 -0.44 8.14
CA TRP A 135 21.73 -0.56 7.02
C TRP A 135 22.79 0.53 7.01
N SER A 136 22.96 1.31 8.09
CA SER A 136 23.99 2.36 8.15
C SER A 136 25.40 1.79 8.11
N SER A 137 25.64 0.60 8.67
CA SER A 137 26.95 -0.05 8.71
C SER A 137 27.34 -0.78 7.41
N ILE A 138 26.37 -1.07 6.54
CA ILE A 138 26.59 -1.73 5.24
C ILE A 138 26.08 -0.89 4.07
N SER A 139 25.94 0.43 4.31
CA SER A 139 25.51 1.41 3.34
C SER A 139 26.46 1.40 2.15
N GLY A 140 25.95 1.14 0.95
CA GLY A 140 26.74 1.07 -0.28
C GLY A 140 26.89 -0.33 -0.87
N THR A 141 26.61 -1.39 -0.10
CA THR A 141 26.54 -2.75 -0.70
C THR A 141 25.34 -2.87 -1.63
N ALA A 142 25.51 -3.56 -2.77
CA ALA A 142 24.42 -3.80 -3.71
C ALA A 142 23.20 -4.43 -3.04
N LYS A 143 23.42 -5.43 -2.18
CA LYS A 143 22.35 -6.09 -1.41
C LYS A 143 21.58 -5.13 -0.50
N ALA A 144 22.26 -4.23 0.20
CA ALA A 144 21.58 -3.25 1.04
C ALA A 144 20.78 -2.24 0.20
N CYS A 145 21.34 -1.77 -0.93
CA CYS A 145 20.63 -0.91 -1.88
C CYS A 145 19.38 -1.60 -2.43
N ALA A 146 19.52 -2.83 -2.94
CA ALA A 146 18.41 -3.62 -3.46
C ALA A 146 17.30 -3.78 -2.42
N ASN A 147 17.64 -4.22 -1.20
CA ASN A 147 16.66 -4.40 -0.12
C ASN A 147 15.91 -3.11 0.22
N LYS A 148 16.61 -1.97 0.30
CA LYS A 148 15.97 -0.67 0.57
C LYS A 148 15.06 -0.26 -0.58
N LEU A 149 15.50 -0.41 -1.83
CA LEU A 149 14.68 -0.10 -3.00
C LEU A 149 13.45 -0.99 -3.10
N THR A 150 13.56 -2.28 -2.76
CA THR A 150 12.39 -3.17 -2.72
C THR A 150 11.36 -2.71 -1.70
N ILE A 151 11.78 -2.26 -0.50
CA ILE A 151 10.87 -1.66 0.49
C ILE A 151 10.17 -0.43 -0.08
N LEU A 152 10.92 0.48 -0.71
CA LEU A 152 10.34 1.68 -1.33
C LEU A 152 9.37 1.33 -2.47
N LEU A 153 9.70 0.32 -3.28
CA LEU A 153 8.83 -0.15 -4.36
C LEU A 153 7.50 -0.69 -3.83
N HIS A 154 7.48 -1.40 -2.70
CA HIS A 154 6.23 -1.82 -2.06
C HIS A 154 5.37 -0.63 -1.64
N PHE A 155 5.95 0.42 -1.05
CA PHE A 155 5.22 1.64 -0.72
C PHE A 155 4.76 2.42 -1.96
N ALA A 156 5.57 2.47 -3.02
CA ALA A 156 5.17 3.07 -4.29
C ALA A 156 3.99 2.31 -4.91
N SER A 157 3.98 0.97 -4.81
CA SER A 157 2.86 0.16 -5.27
C SER A 157 1.56 0.46 -4.50
N LEU A 158 1.63 0.59 -3.17
CA LEU A 158 0.49 1.01 -2.35
C LEU A 158 0.03 2.43 -2.71
N TYR A 159 0.94 3.37 -2.92
CA TYR A 159 0.59 4.71 -3.41
C TYR A 159 -0.22 4.64 -4.71
N SER A 160 0.19 3.77 -5.64
CA SER A 160 -0.50 3.57 -6.92
C SER A 160 -1.95 3.10 -6.74
N ILE A 161 -2.20 2.23 -5.76
CA ILE A 161 -3.52 1.69 -5.39
C ILE A 161 -4.38 2.76 -4.67
N TYR A 162 -3.77 3.48 -3.73
CA TYR A 162 -4.46 4.49 -2.90
C TYR A 162 -4.43 5.90 -3.50
N LYS A 163 -4.10 6.04 -4.79
CA LYS A 163 -3.85 7.32 -5.47
C LYS A 163 -4.94 8.40 -5.31
N ASP A 164 -6.20 8.02 -5.08
CA ASP A 164 -7.31 8.98 -4.98
C ASP A 164 -7.41 9.63 -3.58
N VAL A 165 -6.76 9.04 -2.59
CA VAL A 165 -6.64 9.58 -1.22
C VAL A 165 -5.20 9.93 -0.86
N ALA A 166 -4.23 9.46 -1.65
CA ALA A 166 -2.82 9.70 -1.42
C ALA A 166 -2.35 11.08 -1.92
N HIS A 167 -1.54 11.76 -1.10
CA HIS A 167 -0.93 13.03 -1.48
C HIS A 167 0.29 12.81 -2.38
N SER A 168 0.44 13.61 -3.44
CA SER A 168 1.56 13.48 -4.39
C SER A 168 2.93 13.77 -3.79
N ALA A 169 2.98 14.57 -2.73
CA ALA A 169 4.22 14.82 -2.00
C ALA A 169 4.87 13.50 -1.54
N PHE A 170 4.06 12.50 -1.17
CA PHE A 170 4.55 11.19 -0.76
C PHE A 170 5.38 10.49 -1.84
N ILE A 171 4.89 10.43 -3.08
CA ILE A 171 5.60 9.72 -4.16
C ILE A 171 6.83 10.49 -4.64
N ALA A 172 6.81 11.82 -4.53
CA ALA A 172 7.98 12.66 -4.79
C ALA A 172 9.09 12.38 -3.75
N GLU A 173 8.76 12.49 -2.46
CA GLU A 173 9.70 12.19 -1.36
C GLU A 173 10.27 10.77 -1.44
N LEU A 174 9.41 9.79 -1.77
CA LEU A 174 9.81 8.40 -1.93
C LEU A 174 10.78 8.22 -3.11
N THR A 175 10.52 8.91 -4.22
CA THR A 175 11.38 8.87 -5.42
C THR A 175 12.73 9.51 -5.14
N ASP A 176 12.74 10.68 -4.48
CA ASP A 176 13.98 11.34 -4.07
C ASP A 176 14.83 10.45 -3.14
N GLU A 177 14.18 9.73 -2.23
CA GLU A 177 14.88 8.75 -1.37
C GLU A 177 15.43 7.56 -2.18
N ALA A 178 14.69 7.06 -3.17
CA ALA A 178 15.15 6.00 -4.05
C ALA A 178 16.39 6.41 -4.84
N ASP A 179 16.39 7.65 -5.37
CA ASP A 179 17.54 8.22 -6.08
C ASP A 179 18.75 8.34 -5.14
N ARG A 180 18.57 8.84 -3.91
CA ARG A 180 19.64 8.88 -2.90
C ARG A 180 20.24 7.51 -2.61
N ILE A 181 19.41 6.47 -2.51
CA ILE A 181 19.87 5.09 -2.28
C ILE A 181 20.68 4.56 -3.48
N ALA A 182 20.23 4.86 -4.70
CA ALA A 182 20.86 4.38 -5.93
C ALA A 182 22.20 5.08 -6.24
N CYS A 183 22.32 6.37 -5.90
CA CYS A 183 23.52 7.18 -6.06
C CYS A 183 24.66 6.84 -5.08
N GLY A 184 24.41 6.05 -4.04
CA GLY A 184 25.47 5.54 -3.15
C GLY A 184 26.51 4.70 -3.90
N THR A 185 27.67 4.47 -3.27
CA THR A 185 28.88 3.87 -3.87
C THR A 185 28.56 2.73 -4.84
N GLN A 186 28.85 2.96 -6.13
CA GLN A 186 28.63 1.98 -7.21
C GLN A 186 29.85 1.10 -7.50
N GLU A 187 30.98 1.44 -6.88
CA GLU A 187 32.22 0.68 -6.99
C GLU A 187 31.99 -0.75 -6.51
N ASN A 188 32.47 -1.73 -7.29
CA ASN A 188 32.42 -3.17 -7.00
C ASN A 188 31.07 -3.89 -7.16
N ARG A 189 30.05 -3.29 -7.76
CA ARG A 189 28.81 -4.03 -8.12
C ARG A 189 29.03 -4.95 -9.32
N THR A 190 28.43 -6.12 -9.29
CA THR A 190 28.34 -7.00 -10.47
C THR A 190 27.33 -6.45 -11.49
N PRO A 191 27.38 -6.88 -12.76
CA PRO A 191 26.36 -6.50 -13.75
C PRO A 191 24.93 -6.85 -13.32
N SER A 192 24.73 -8.03 -12.73
CA SER A 192 23.42 -8.49 -12.25
C SER A 192 22.88 -7.61 -11.12
N GLU A 193 23.72 -7.24 -10.16
CA GLU A 193 23.35 -6.33 -9.06
C GLU A 193 22.99 -4.93 -9.56
N ARG A 194 23.72 -4.41 -10.55
CA ARG A 194 23.39 -3.12 -11.18
C ARG A 194 22.02 -3.18 -11.86
N GLU A 195 21.76 -4.27 -12.57
CA GLU A 195 20.49 -4.46 -13.28
C GLU A 195 19.31 -4.54 -12.33
N GLN A 196 19.40 -5.34 -11.28
CA GLN A 196 18.35 -5.45 -10.26
C GLN A 196 18.04 -4.09 -9.60
N ILE A 197 19.07 -3.32 -9.26
CA ILE A 197 18.90 -1.97 -8.69
C ILE A 197 18.22 -1.03 -9.69
N ARG A 198 18.61 -1.09 -10.97
CA ARG A 198 18.02 -0.30 -12.05
C ARG A 198 16.54 -0.61 -12.22
N GLU A 199 16.17 -1.90 -12.26
CA GLU A 199 14.77 -2.33 -12.40
C GLU A 199 13.88 -1.80 -11.28
N TYR A 200 14.33 -1.88 -10.02
CA TYR A 200 13.57 -1.34 -8.89
C TYR A 200 13.42 0.19 -8.97
N LEU A 201 14.49 0.90 -9.31
CA LEU A 201 14.45 2.35 -9.44
C LEU A 201 13.53 2.80 -10.57
N GLU A 202 13.61 2.14 -11.73
CA GLU A 202 12.76 2.42 -12.89
C GLU A 202 11.29 2.14 -12.59
N ALA A 203 10.98 1.06 -11.86
CA ALA A 203 9.61 0.78 -11.44
C ALA A 203 9.04 1.89 -10.54
N ILE A 204 9.83 2.40 -9.59
CA ILE A 204 9.45 3.53 -8.72
C ILE A 204 9.22 4.78 -9.57
N HIS A 205 10.17 5.13 -10.45
CA HIS A 205 10.06 6.28 -11.35
C HIS A 205 8.85 6.17 -12.29
N MET A 206 8.54 4.98 -12.78
CA MET A 206 7.38 4.74 -13.63
C MET A 206 6.08 5.05 -12.89
N ILE A 207 5.95 4.58 -11.64
CA ILE A 207 4.79 4.90 -10.79
C ILE A 207 4.66 6.41 -10.58
N TYR A 208 5.77 7.10 -10.29
CA TYR A 208 5.79 8.56 -10.16
C TYR A 208 5.31 9.25 -11.46
N LYS A 209 5.93 8.91 -12.60
CA LYS A 209 5.62 9.50 -13.92
C LYS A 209 4.16 9.31 -14.32
N LEU A 210 3.64 8.08 -14.24
CA LEU A 210 2.25 7.76 -14.61
C LEU A 210 1.25 8.60 -13.82
N ARG A 211 1.54 8.88 -12.54
CA ARG A 211 0.65 9.64 -11.67
C ARG A 211 0.77 11.15 -11.84
N HIS A 212 1.96 11.65 -12.20
CA HIS A 212 2.12 13.06 -12.61
C HIS A 212 1.46 13.36 -13.97
N VAL A 213 1.59 12.46 -14.95
CA VAL A 213 0.93 12.60 -16.26
C VAL A 213 -0.59 12.52 -16.13
N GLN A 214 -1.11 11.59 -15.33
CA GLN A 214 -2.56 11.46 -15.10
C GLN A 214 -3.16 12.72 -14.45
N ARG A 215 -2.46 13.35 -13.50
CA ARG A 215 -2.93 14.62 -12.91
C ARG A 215 -2.99 15.78 -13.89
N ARG A 216 -1.97 15.91 -14.75
CA ARG A 216 -1.98 16.94 -15.80
C ARG A 216 -3.16 16.74 -16.76
N ARG A 217 -3.42 15.50 -17.18
CA ARG A 217 -4.58 15.17 -18.04
C ARG A 217 -5.92 15.43 -17.36
N SER A 218 -6.09 15.04 -16.10
CA SER A 218 -7.34 15.30 -15.38
C SER A 218 -7.59 16.79 -15.11
N PHE A 219 -6.53 17.59 -14.95
CA PHE A 219 -6.64 19.03 -14.80
C PHE A 219 -7.05 19.69 -16.11
N LEU A 220 -6.45 19.27 -17.23
CA LEU A 220 -6.83 19.74 -18.57
C LEU A 220 -8.28 19.34 -18.93
N GLN A 221 -8.68 18.09 -18.66
CA GLN A 221 -10.06 17.64 -18.90
C GLN A 221 -11.09 18.38 -18.04
N ARG A 222 -10.76 18.72 -16.79
CA ARG A 222 -11.65 19.51 -15.93
C ARG A 222 -11.78 20.96 -16.42
N GLY A 223 -10.69 21.53 -16.94
CA GLY A 223 -10.71 22.82 -17.63
C GLY A 223 -11.60 22.79 -18.87
N ASP A 224 -11.48 21.77 -19.72
CA ASP A 224 -12.32 21.62 -20.92
C ASP A 224 -13.81 21.41 -20.59
N GLU A 225 -14.15 20.67 -19.53
CA GLU A 225 -15.53 20.48 -19.08
C GLU A 225 -16.17 21.76 -18.52
N ASP A 226 -15.39 22.57 -17.78
CA ASP A 226 -15.84 23.86 -17.27
C ASP A 226 -16.02 24.87 -18.43
N ASP A 227 -15.12 24.87 -19.43
CA ASP A 227 -15.21 25.69 -20.64
C ASP A 227 -16.44 25.33 -21.50
N VAL A 228 -16.75 24.02 -21.61
CA VAL A 228 -17.95 23.53 -22.32
C VAL A 228 -19.23 23.91 -21.55
N ARG A 229 -19.22 23.85 -20.21
CA ARG A 229 -20.34 24.30 -19.36
C ARG A 229 -20.57 25.81 -19.44
N GLU A 230 -19.51 26.59 -19.52
CA GLU A 230 -19.60 28.05 -19.62
C GLU A 230 -20.11 28.47 -20.99
N ARG A 231 -19.67 27.81 -22.07
CA ARG A 231 -20.22 28.01 -23.43
C ARG A 231 -21.68 27.61 -23.56
N THR A 232 -22.11 26.51 -22.94
CA THR A 232 -23.53 26.11 -22.94
C THR A 232 -24.41 27.04 -22.10
N ARG A 233 -23.90 27.61 -20.99
CA ARG A 233 -24.61 28.65 -20.23
C ARG A 233 -24.71 29.98 -20.99
N SER A 234 -23.66 30.37 -21.70
CA SER A 234 -23.66 31.58 -22.53
C SER A 234 -24.65 31.46 -23.70
N ALA A 235 -24.67 30.30 -24.38
CA ALA A 235 -25.60 30.03 -25.48
C ALA A 235 -27.07 30.04 -25.03
N ALA A 236 -27.37 29.44 -23.87
CA ALA A 236 -28.71 29.48 -23.29
C ALA A 236 -29.14 30.90 -22.89
N SER A 237 -28.20 31.75 -22.44
CA SER A 237 -28.48 33.15 -22.12
C SER A 237 -28.72 34.01 -23.38
N GLU A 238 -28.15 33.63 -24.51
CA GLU A 238 -28.34 34.31 -25.81
C GLU A 238 -29.70 33.93 -26.44
N GLU A 239 -30.12 32.67 -26.36
CA GLU A 239 -31.45 32.24 -26.79
C GLU A 239 -32.57 32.94 -26.00
N VAL A 240 -32.41 33.08 -24.68
CA VAL A 240 -33.39 33.79 -23.83
C VAL A 240 -33.46 35.28 -24.18
N ARG A 241 -32.36 35.92 -24.59
CA ARG A 241 -32.37 37.30 -25.08
C ARG A 241 -33.08 37.44 -26.42
N CYS A 242 -32.84 36.54 -27.36
CA CYS A 242 -33.50 36.57 -28.68
C CYS A 242 -35.01 36.41 -28.60
N VAL A 243 -35.51 35.59 -27.68
CA VAL A 243 -36.97 35.38 -27.47
C VAL A 243 -37.65 36.61 -26.85
N LEU A 244 -36.94 37.37 -26.01
CA LEU A 244 -37.48 38.56 -25.34
C LEU A 244 -37.45 39.84 -26.19
N SER A 245 -36.70 39.86 -27.29
CA SER A 245 -36.64 41.01 -28.23
C SER A 245 -37.56 40.89 -29.45
N LEU A 246 -38.44 39.89 -29.48
CA LEU A 246 -39.47 39.68 -30.52
C LEU A 246 -40.91 39.86 -30.00
N GLY A 247 -41.07 40.36 -28.76
CA GLY A 247 -42.37 40.67 -28.14
C GLY A 247 -42.68 42.16 -28.15
#